data_AF-A0A5B9W4B6-F1
#
_entry.id   AF-A0A5B9W4B6-F1
#
_cell.length_a   1.000
_cell.length_b   1.000
_cell.length_c   1.000
_cell.angle_alpha   90.00
_cell.angle_beta   90.00
_cell.angle_gamma   90.00
#
_symmetry.space_group_name_H-M   'P 1'
#
loop_
_entity.id
_entity.type
_entity.pdbx_description
1 polymer ?
#
loop_
_entity_poly.entity_id
_entity_poly.type
_entity_poly.pdbx_seq_one_letter_code
_entity_poly.pdbx_strand_id
1 'polypeptide(L)'
;MSARNPRTLSYRHHRPSGQAVVTLGGRDRYLGPHGTAASKAAYDRLIAEWLANGRISHHGGAVVAELITPYLAYLDTTCKANEPANITAAPNPLLDLYGAVESEEFGPKSLKAIRRRFIDAGLARFTVNKRVRMIVRLFKWAAAEGPVAPAVHQALEAVEG
;
A
#
# COMPACT_ATOMS: atom_id res chain seq x y z
N MET A 1 17.74 -2.26 -11.64
CA MET A 1 16.45 -2.97 -11.85
C MET A 1 15.45 -1.95 -12.37
N SER A 2 14.99 -2.08 -13.62
CA SER A 2 14.14 -1.07 -14.28
C SER A 2 12.81 -0.88 -13.57
N ALA A 3 12.58 0.32 -13.03
CA ALA A 3 11.26 0.78 -12.62
C ALA A 3 10.34 0.74 -13.84
N ARG A 4 9.26 -0.04 -13.74
CA ARG A 4 8.24 -0.17 -14.79
C ARG A 4 7.51 1.18 -14.84
N ASN A 5 7.87 2.03 -15.81
CA ASN A 5 7.22 3.30 -16.09
C ASN A 5 5.68 3.08 -16.11
N PRO A 6 4.85 3.82 -15.32
CA PRO A 6 3.40 3.67 -15.35
C PRO A 6 2.90 4.17 -16.71
N ARG A 7 2.97 3.29 -17.70
CA ARG A 7 2.52 3.50 -19.07
C ARG A 7 1.03 3.82 -19.02
N THR A 8 0.74 5.05 -19.40
CA THR A 8 -0.52 5.57 -19.93
C THR A 8 -1.72 4.66 -19.68
N LEU A 9 -2.58 5.04 -18.73
CA LEU A 9 -3.86 4.41 -18.47
C LEU A 9 -4.68 4.40 -19.76
N SER A 10 -4.69 3.27 -20.44
CA SER A 10 -5.31 3.13 -21.75
C SER A 10 -6.46 2.16 -21.63
N TYR A 11 -7.66 2.66 -21.94
CA TYR A 11 -8.84 1.86 -22.24
C TYR A 11 -8.53 0.97 -23.45
N ARG A 12 -8.38 -0.34 -23.22
CA ARG A 12 -7.93 -1.30 -24.23
C ARG A 12 -8.99 -2.36 -24.50
N HIS A 13 -8.97 -2.89 -25.71
CA HIS A 13 -9.81 -4.01 -26.11
C HIS A 13 -9.10 -5.34 -25.86
N HIS A 14 -9.64 -6.16 -24.97
CA HIS A 14 -9.19 -7.54 -24.80
C HIS A 14 -9.84 -8.43 -25.86
N ARG A 15 -9.12 -8.62 -26.98
CA ARG A 15 -9.61 -9.34 -28.17
C ARG A 15 -10.26 -10.71 -27.88
N PRO A 16 -9.71 -11.58 -27.00
CA PRO A 16 -10.29 -12.89 -26.75
C PRO A 16 -11.68 -12.85 -26.10
N SER A 17 -11.95 -11.88 -25.22
CA SER A 17 -13.21 -11.81 -24.49
C SER A 17 -14.18 -10.73 -25.00
N GLY A 18 -13.74 -9.87 -25.93
CA GLY A 18 -14.53 -8.73 -26.41
C GLY A 18 -14.71 -7.61 -25.37
N GLN A 19 -14.01 -7.68 -24.24
CA GLN A 19 -14.20 -6.76 -23.12
C GLN A 19 -13.23 -5.58 -23.17
N ALA A 20 -13.66 -4.44 -22.65
CA ALA A 20 -12.79 -3.33 -22.32
C ALA A 20 -11.98 -3.64 -21.06
N VAL A 21 -10.70 -3.27 -21.07
CA VAL A 21 -9.77 -3.50 -19.97
C VAL A 21 -8.90 -2.27 -19.71
N VAL A 22 -8.59 -2.02 -18.44
CA VAL A 22 -7.60 -1.02 -18.01
C VAL A 22 -6.64 -1.66 -16.99
N THR A 23 -5.34 -1.36 -17.06
CA THR A 23 -4.39 -1.80 -16.02
C THR A 23 -4.24 -0.70 -14.98
N LEU A 24 -4.58 -1.00 -13.74
CA LEU A 24 -4.38 -0.13 -12.58
C LEU A 24 -3.47 -0.86 -11.60
N GLY A 25 -2.38 -0.21 -11.16
CA GLY A 25 -1.45 -0.81 -10.20
C GLY A 25 -0.89 -2.18 -10.64
N GLY A 26 -0.67 -2.37 -11.95
CA GLY A 26 -0.16 -3.64 -12.49
C GLY A 26 -1.19 -4.76 -12.64
N ARG A 27 -2.47 -4.53 -12.30
CA ARG A 27 -3.56 -5.51 -12.44
C ARG A 27 -4.59 -5.07 -13.48
N ASP A 28 -5.10 -6.02 -14.25
CA ASP A 28 -6.11 -5.78 -15.28
C ASP A 28 -7.53 -5.76 -14.71
N ARG A 29 -8.30 -4.73 -15.08
CA ARG A 29 -9.70 -4.55 -14.71
C ARG A 29 -10.58 -4.58 -15.93
N TYR A 30 -11.48 -5.57 -15.98
CA TYR A 30 -12.47 -5.71 -17.03
C TYR A 30 -13.68 -4.83 -16.76
N LEU A 31 -14.11 -4.10 -17.78
CA LEU A 31 -15.11 -3.02 -17.70
C LEU A 31 -16.43 -3.39 -18.39
N GLY A 32 -16.55 -4.65 -18.85
CA GLY A 32 -17.66 -5.10 -19.70
C GLY A 32 -17.34 -4.96 -21.20
N PRO A 33 -18.33 -5.16 -22.09
CA PRO A 33 -18.12 -5.19 -23.54
C PRO A 33 -17.48 -3.91 -24.06
N HIS A 34 -16.45 -4.07 -24.90
CA HIS A 34 -15.66 -2.96 -25.38
C HIS A 34 -16.47 -2.01 -26.28
N GLY A 35 -16.34 -0.72 -25.99
CA GLY A 35 -16.90 0.38 -26.78
C GLY A 35 -18.31 0.81 -26.34
N THR A 36 -18.89 0.15 -25.34
CA THR A 36 -20.20 0.49 -24.82
C THR A 36 -20.17 1.76 -23.95
N ALA A 37 -21.33 2.43 -23.81
CA ALA A 37 -21.47 3.55 -22.88
C ALA A 37 -21.21 3.10 -21.43
N ALA A 38 -21.66 1.90 -21.07
CA ALA A 38 -21.44 1.31 -19.74
C ALA A 38 -19.96 1.08 -19.44
N SER A 39 -19.19 0.52 -20.39
CA SER A 39 -17.75 0.28 -20.18
C SER A 39 -16.93 1.57 -20.12
N LYS A 40 -17.35 2.60 -20.86
CA LYS A 40 -16.76 3.95 -20.76
C LYS A 40 -17.07 4.63 -19.42
N ALA A 41 -18.32 4.57 -18.95
CA ALA A 41 -18.67 5.10 -17.63
C ALA A 41 -17.92 4.35 -16.49
N ALA A 42 -17.77 3.03 -16.60
CA ALA A 42 -16.97 2.24 -15.66
C ALA A 42 -15.48 2.62 -15.70
N TYR A 43 -14.94 2.91 -16.89
CA TYR A 43 -13.59 3.44 -17.06
C TYR A 43 -13.42 4.78 -16.34
N ASP A 44 -14.27 5.76 -16.64
CA ASP A 44 -14.18 7.11 -16.08
C ASP A 44 -14.28 7.09 -14.54
N ARG A 45 -15.21 6.29 -14.00
CA ARG A 45 -15.34 6.09 -12.55
C ARG A 45 -14.05 5.54 -11.93
N LEU A 46 -13.51 4.46 -12.49
CA LEU A 46 -12.30 3.82 -11.96
C LEU A 46 -11.06 4.70 -12.05
N ILE A 47 -10.95 5.49 -13.12
CA ILE A 47 -9.85 6.45 -13.29
C ILE A 47 -9.98 7.60 -12.28
N ALA A 48 -11.18 8.12 -12.07
CA ALA A 48 -11.43 9.16 -11.06
C ALA A 48 -11.08 8.68 -9.65
N GLU A 49 -11.53 7.47 -9.27
CA GLU A 49 -11.18 6.83 -8.00
C GLU A 49 -9.66 6.64 -7.86
N TRP A 50 -9.00 6.09 -8.89
CA TRP A 50 -7.56 5.84 -8.86
C TRP A 50 -6.72 7.13 -8.78
N LEU A 51 -7.16 8.20 -9.45
CA LEU A 51 -6.50 9.51 -9.37
C LEU A 51 -6.70 10.16 -8.00
N ALA A 52 -7.91 10.10 -7.44
CA ALA A 52 -8.21 10.63 -6.12
C ALA A 52 -7.38 9.94 -5.02
N ASN A 53 -7.13 8.63 -5.18
CA ASN A 53 -6.46 7.81 -4.17
C ASN A 53 -4.94 7.67 -4.41
N GLY A 54 -4.33 8.66 -5.06
CA GLY A 54 -2.87 8.73 -5.20
C GLY A 54 -2.26 7.62 -6.06
N ARG A 55 -3.03 7.04 -7.00
CA ARG A 55 -2.61 5.96 -7.91
C ARG A 55 -2.44 4.58 -7.26
N ILE A 56 -3.04 4.37 -6.10
CA ILE A 56 -3.08 3.06 -5.42
C ILE A 56 -4.29 2.25 -5.94
N SER A 57 -4.13 0.94 -6.15
CA SER A 57 -5.23 0.06 -6.56
C SER A 57 -5.83 -0.67 -5.35
N HIS A 58 -7.08 -0.37 -4.99
CA HIS A 58 -7.77 -0.82 -3.76
C HIS A 58 -8.21 -2.28 -3.72
N HIS A 59 -7.61 -3.20 -4.46
CA HIS A 59 -8.10 -4.58 -4.44
C HIS A 59 -6.99 -5.53 -4.04
N GLY A 60 -7.02 -5.86 -2.75
CA GLY A 60 -6.45 -7.04 -2.09
C GLY A 60 -5.24 -7.64 -2.78
N GLY A 61 -4.06 -7.23 -2.30
CA GLY A 61 -2.77 -7.73 -2.78
C GLY A 61 -1.83 -6.63 -3.29
N ALA A 62 -1.91 -5.45 -2.69
CA ALA A 62 -0.74 -4.59 -2.60
C ALA A 62 0.32 -5.31 -1.76
N VAL A 63 1.58 -5.29 -2.21
CA VAL A 63 2.68 -5.74 -1.36
C VAL A 63 3.06 -4.66 -0.36
N VAL A 64 3.68 -5.03 0.75
CA VAL A 64 3.97 -4.08 1.84
C VAL A 64 4.80 -2.88 1.37
N ALA A 65 5.72 -3.06 0.41
CA ALA A 65 6.51 -1.96 -0.14
C ALA A 65 5.65 -0.88 -0.84
N GLU A 66 4.54 -1.28 -1.47
CA GLU A 66 3.64 -0.36 -2.17
C GLU A 66 2.86 0.55 -1.22
N LEU A 67 2.81 0.22 0.08
CA LEU A 67 2.17 1.05 1.10
C LEU A 67 3.06 2.22 1.54
N ILE A 68 4.39 2.06 1.45
CA ILE A 68 5.35 2.95 2.12
C ILE A 68 5.49 4.27 1.37
N THR A 69 5.72 4.24 0.05
CA THR A 69 5.92 5.48 -0.73
C THR A 69 4.71 6.41 -0.66
N PRO A 70 3.46 5.94 -0.85
CA PRO A 70 2.30 6.80 -0.74
C PRO A 70 2.07 7.32 0.69
N TYR A 71 2.35 6.50 1.70
CA TYR A 71 2.26 6.92 3.10
C TYR A 71 3.25 8.06 3.42
N LEU A 72 4.49 7.97 2.94
CA LEU A 72 5.49 9.03 3.14
C LEU A 72 5.07 10.34 2.45
N ALA A 73 4.49 10.26 1.24
CA ALA A 73 3.94 11.42 0.54
C ALA A 73 2.74 12.03 1.30
N TYR A 74 1.88 11.20 1.89
CA TYR A 74 0.77 11.66 2.76
C TYR A 74 1.28 12.39 4.00
N LEU A 75 2.35 11.89 4.64
CA LEU A 75 2.92 12.53 5.82
C LEU A 75 3.52 13.90 5.49
N ASP A 76 4.14 14.06 4.33
CA ASP A 76 4.74 15.33 3.88
C ASP A 76 3.69 16.44 3.68
N THR A 77 2.48 16.08 3.23
CA THR A 77 1.39 17.03 3.01
C THR A 77 0.58 17.33 4.27
N THR A 78 0.40 16.34 5.15
CA THR A 78 -0.53 16.42 6.28
C THR A 78 0.17 16.81 7.59
N CYS A 79 1.47 16.57 7.70
CA CYS A 79 2.23 16.79 8.92
C CYS A 79 3.56 17.48 8.60
N LYS A 80 3.83 18.63 9.24
CA LYS A 80 5.23 19.08 9.37
C LYS A 80 5.94 18.08 10.27
N ALA A 81 6.66 17.16 9.67
CA ALA A 81 7.35 16.09 10.39
C ALA A 81 8.41 16.68 11.33
N ASN A 82 8.12 16.69 12.64
CA ASN A 82 9.11 17.08 13.66
C ASN A 82 10.18 15.99 13.89
N GLU A 83 10.04 14.81 13.25
CA GLU A 83 10.91 13.65 13.45
C GLU A 83 11.22 12.87 12.15
N PRO A 84 11.93 13.49 11.20
CA PRO A 84 12.21 12.88 9.90
C PRO A 84 12.98 11.56 10.03
N ALA A 85 13.90 11.44 11.00
CA ALA A 85 14.74 10.26 11.18
C ALA A 85 13.94 9.00 11.55
N ASN A 86 12.86 9.11 12.34
CA ASN A 86 12.05 7.95 12.70
C ASN A 86 11.09 7.57 11.57
N ILE A 87 10.60 8.56 10.82
CA ILE A 87 9.71 8.35 9.66
C ILE A 87 10.45 7.60 8.55
N THR A 88 11.72 7.91 8.32
CA THR A 88 12.53 7.22 7.32
C THR A 88 13.10 5.89 7.82
N ALA A 89 13.48 5.78 9.10
CA ALA A 89 14.11 4.56 9.61
C ALA A 89 13.13 3.43 9.98
N ALA A 90 11.90 3.75 10.40
CA ALA A 90 10.93 2.73 10.81
C ALA A 90 10.49 1.79 9.66
N PRO A 91 10.29 2.27 8.41
CA PRO A 91 9.92 1.40 7.29
C PRO A 91 11.07 0.55 6.73
N ASN A 92 12.34 0.83 7.05
CA ASN A 92 13.47 0.10 6.42
C ASN A 92 13.43 -1.42 6.67
N PRO A 93 13.29 -1.93 7.91
CA PRO A 93 13.18 -3.38 8.10
C PRO A 93 11.90 -3.98 7.52
N LEU A 94 10.86 -3.16 7.34
CA LEU A 94 9.61 -3.55 6.69
C LEU A 94 9.86 -3.78 5.19
N LEU A 95 10.60 -2.89 4.52
CA LEU A 95 11.07 -3.07 3.13
C LEU A 95 11.98 -4.30 2.99
N ASP A 96 13.00 -4.40 3.84
CA ASP A 96 14.04 -5.43 3.71
C ASP A 96 13.50 -6.85 3.88
N LEU A 97 12.56 -7.06 4.81
CA LEU A 97 12.07 -8.40 5.16
C LEU A 97 10.71 -8.74 4.55
N TYR A 98 9.86 -7.74 4.34
CA TYR A 98 8.46 -7.95 3.99
C TYR A 98 8.03 -7.17 2.74
N GLY A 99 8.93 -6.44 2.07
CA GLY A 99 8.57 -5.54 0.96
C GLY A 99 7.83 -6.23 -0.19
N ALA A 100 8.15 -7.49 -0.48
CA ALA A 100 7.50 -8.30 -1.51
C ALA A 100 6.33 -9.17 -1.00
N VAL A 101 6.07 -9.16 0.31
CA VAL A 101 4.98 -9.93 0.94
C VAL A 101 3.67 -9.20 0.70
N GLU A 102 2.60 -9.95 0.42
CA GLU A 102 1.26 -9.38 0.32
C GLU A 102 0.86 -8.76 1.65
N SER A 103 0.27 -7.56 1.62
CA SER A 103 -0.09 -6.85 2.85
C SER A 103 -1.10 -7.62 3.71
N GLU A 104 -1.89 -8.50 3.10
CA GLU A 104 -2.84 -9.40 3.78
C GLU A 104 -2.14 -10.54 4.55
N GLU A 105 -0.95 -10.94 4.14
CA GLU A 105 -0.12 -11.93 4.85
C GLU A 105 0.71 -11.30 5.96
N PHE A 106 0.80 -9.95 5.99
CA PHE A 106 1.54 -9.24 7.01
C PHE A 106 0.76 -9.18 8.33
N GLY A 107 1.10 -10.09 9.25
CA GLY A 107 0.39 -10.25 10.52
C GLY A 107 1.21 -9.93 11.78
N PRO A 108 0.62 -10.21 12.97
CA PRO A 108 1.24 -9.97 14.28
C PRO A 108 2.65 -10.57 14.45
N LYS A 109 2.88 -11.77 13.88
CA LYS A 109 4.19 -12.44 13.95
C LYS A 109 5.25 -11.67 13.15
N SER A 110 4.88 -11.16 11.97
CA SER A 110 5.74 -10.34 11.12
C SER A 110 6.14 -9.04 11.84
N LEU A 111 5.19 -8.38 12.50
CA LEU A 111 5.46 -7.18 13.29
C LEU A 111 6.38 -7.46 14.50
N LYS A 112 6.21 -8.60 15.18
CA LYS A 112 7.12 -9.04 16.27
C LYS A 112 8.53 -9.31 15.75
N ALA A 113 8.67 -9.88 14.55
CA ALA A 113 9.99 -10.07 13.93
C ALA A 113 10.67 -8.72 13.61
N ILE A 114 9.92 -7.72 13.13
CA ILE A 114 10.46 -6.37 12.96
C ILE A 114 10.90 -5.76 14.29
N ARG A 115 10.08 -5.90 15.35
CA ARG A 115 10.46 -5.46 16.70
C ARG A 115 11.78 -6.08 17.14
N ARG A 116 11.95 -7.38 16.88
CA ARG A 116 13.19 -8.11 17.20
C ARG A 116 14.39 -7.50 16.48
N ARG A 117 14.27 -7.12 15.20
CA ARG A 117 15.34 -6.41 14.46
C ARG A 117 15.74 -5.09 15.11
N PHE A 118 14.79 -4.33 15.65
CA PHE A 118 15.11 -3.09 16.37
C PHE A 118 15.83 -3.36 17.70
N ILE A 119 15.46 -4.42 18.41
CA ILE A 119 16.12 -4.85 19.66
C ILE A 119 17.54 -5.31 19.37
N ASP A 120 17.72 -6.17 18.36
CA ASP A 120 19.03 -6.72 17.99
C ASP A 120 19.98 -5.64 17.45
N ALA A 121 19.43 -4.55 16.90
CA ALA A 121 20.18 -3.35 16.54
C ALA A 121 20.56 -2.46 17.75
N GLY A 122 20.28 -2.89 18.99
CA GLY A 122 20.66 -2.19 20.21
C GLY A 122 19.86 -0.91 20.48
N LEU A 123 18.68 -0.74 19.85
CA LEU A 123 17.87 0.46 20.05
C LEU A 123 17.23 0.48 21.44
N ALA A 124 17.15 1.67 22.02
CA ALA A 124 16.47 1.88 23.29
C ALA A 124 14.99 1.45 23.20
N ARG A 125 14.45 0.86 24.28
CA ARG A 125 13.06 0.38 24.36
C ARG A 125 12.04 1.41 23.87
N PHE A 126 12.21 2.66 24.26
CA PHE A 126 11.36 3.76 23.81
C PHE A 126 11.34 3.88 22.28
N THR A 127 12.52 3.87 21.64
CA THR A 127 12.67 3.93 20.18
C THR A 127 12.06 2.71 19.50
N VAL A 128 12.29 1.51 20.04
CA VAL A 128 11.67 0.26 19.55
C VAL A 128 10.14 0.39 19.53
N ASN A 129 9.54 0.74 20.68
CA ASN A 129 8.09 0.87 20.82
C ASN A 129 7.53 1.95 19.91
N LYS A 130 8.24 3.08 19.79
CA LYS A 130 7.88 4.17 18.89
C LYS A 130 7.83 3.73 17.43
N ARG A 131 8.89 3.08 16.94
CA ARG A 131 8.97 2.61 15.54
C ARG A 131 7.93 1.53 15.25
N VAL A 132 7.68 0.60 16.18
CA VAL A 132 6.59 -0.37 16.06
C VAL A 132 5.23 0.34 15.91
N ARG A 133 4.94 1.32 16.77
CA ARG A 133 3.69 2.11 16.69
C ARG A 133 3.60 2.95 15.42
N MET A 134 4.71 3.32 14.78
CA MET A 134 4.70 3.99 13.48
C MET A 134 4.31 3.04 12.36
N ILE A 135 4.80 1.80 12.38
CA ILE A 135 4.38 0.77 11.42
C ILE A 135 2.89 0.48 11.56
N VAL A 136 2.37 0.33 12.79
CA VAL A 136 0.91 0.16 13.01
C VAL A 136 0.12 1.33 12.43
N ARG A 137 0.60 2.58 12.61
CA ARG A 137 -0.03 3.78 12.02
C ARG A 137 0.00 3.80 10.49
N LEU A 138 1.06 3.29 9.86
CA LEU A 138 1.12 3.10 8.42
C LEU A 138 0.01 2.16 7.95
N PHE A 139 -0.18 1.02 8.63
CA PHE A 139 -1.26 0.08 8.28
C PHE A 139 -2.65 0.63 8.60
N LYS A 140 -2.80 1.49 9.62
CA LYS A 140 -4.04 2.22 9.88
C LYS A 140 -4.41 3.12 8.71
N TRP A 141 -3.44 3.90 8.24
CA TRP A 141 -3.61 4.76 7.08
C TRP A 141 -3.93 3.93 5.83
N ALA A 142 -3.16 2.87 5.57
CA ALA A 142 -3.40 1.98 4.44
C ALA A 142 -4.78 1.29 4.49
N ALA A 143 -5.31 0.98 5.67
CA ALA A 143 -6.68 0.47 5.81
C ALA A 143 -7.74 1.54 5.50
N ALA A 144 -7.48 2.80 5.90
CA ALA A 144 -8.38 3.92 5.60
C ALA A 144 -8.39 4.29 4.12
N GLU A 145 -7.23 4.22 3.46
CA GLU A 145 -7.13 4.43 2.01
C GLU A 145 -7.66 3.23 1.22
N GLY A 146 -7.75 2.03 1.80
CA GLY A 146 -8.28 0.82 1.14
C GLY A 146 -7.33 -0.14 0.40
N PRO A 147 -5.99 0.04 0.27
CA PRO A 147 -5.11 -1.04 -0.20
C PRO A 147 -4.98 -2.24 0.73
N VAL A 148 -5.41 -2.11 1.99
CA VAL A 148 -5.29 -3.15 3.02
C VAL A 148 -6.64 -3.36 3.71
N ALA A 149 -7.02 -4.61 3.98
CA ALA A 149 -8.24 -4.88 4.75
C ALA A 149 -8.15 -4.33 6.19
N PRO A 150 -9.23 -3.75 6.75
CA PRO A 150 -9.24 -3.24 8.13
C PRO A 150 -8.84 -4.28 9.19
N ALA A 151 -9.13 -5.56 8.93
CA ALA A 151 -8.77 -6.68 9.81
C ALA A 151 -7.25 -6.82 10.00
N VAL A 152 -6.44 -6.50 8.98
CA VAL A 152 -4.97 -6.54 9.08
C VAL A 152 -4.50 -5.52 10.11
N HIS A 153 -4.95 -4.26 10.01
CA HIS A 153 -4.61 -3.23 11.00
C HIS A 153 -5.07 -3.62 12.41
N GLN A 154 -6.30 -4.11 12.57
CA GLN A 154 -6.82 -4.55 13.87
C GLN A 154 -5.96 -5.65 14.49
N ALA A 155 -5.51 -6.63 13.69
CA ALA A 155 -4.61 -7.67 14.16
C ALA A 155 -3.26 -7.11 14.62
N LEU A 156 -2.68 -6.14 13.89
CA LEU A 156 -1.43 -5.50 14.26
C LEU A 156 -1.54 -4.66 15.54
N GLU A 157 -2.69 -4.01 15.75
CA GLU A 157 -2.97 -3.20 16.93
C GLU A 157 -3.00 -4.05 18.22
N ALA A 158 -3.38 -5.32 18.13
CA ALA A 158 -3.35 -6.27 19.25
C ALA A 158 -1.93 -6.62 19.74
N VAL A 159 -0.87 -6.23 19.01
CA VAL A 159 0.51 -6.45 19.44
C VAL A 159 0.92 -5.36 20.45
N GLU A 160 0.90 -5.71 21.74
CA GLU A 160 1.36 -4.82 22.83
C GLU A 160 2.80 -4.32 22.63
N GLY A 161 3.12 -3.12 23.15
CA GLY A 161 4.39 -2.39 22.94
C GLY A 161 5.57 -2.89 23.76
#